data_AF-I0WUA5-F1
#
_entry.id   AF-I0WUA5-F1
#
_cell.length_a   1.000
_cell.length_b   1.000
_cell.length_c   1.000
_cell.angle_alpha   90.00
_cell.angle_beta   90.00
_cell.angle_gamma   90.00
#
_symmetry.space_group_name_H-M   'P 1'
#
loop_
_entity.id
_entity.type
_entity.pdbx_description
1 polymer ?
#
loop_
_entity_poly.entity_id
_entity_poly.type
_entity_poly.pdbx_seq_one_letter_code
_entity_poly.pdbx_strand_id
1 'polypeptide(L)'
;MDRTARLALAVDRQGGRYLWCGRRFGPLIPPTTEHLVPRLEGGPSITANEAAACPRCNADRGHTGPVDWLAQCRSRHGWAPQASLFATLLNALDAELDHVGGHRRAKRYLSGQLRRCRNSQ
;
A
#
# COMPACT_ATOMS: atom_id res chain seq x y z
N MET A 1 -7.63 8.41 15.81
CA MET A 1 -8.44 7.73 14.77
C MET A 1 -8.25 6.23 14.91
N ASP A 2 -9.35 5.47 14.98
CA ASP A 2 -9.28 4.00 15.06
C ASP A 2 -8.95 3.34 13.71
N ARG A 3 -8.81 2.01 13.72
CA ARG A 3 -8.48 1.22 12.52
C ARG A 3 -9.57 1.27 11.45
N THR A 4 -10.84 1.29 11.85
CA THR A 4 -11.98 1.27 10.94
C THR A 4 -12.05 2.58 10.15
N ALA A 5 -11.90 3.70 10.84
CA ALA A 5 -11.83 5.02 10.23
C ALA A 5 -10.64 5.14 9.26
N ARG A 6 -9.45 4.62 9.61
CA ARG A 6 -8.31 4.62 8.68
C ARG A 6 -8.53 3.76 7.44
N LEU A 7 -9.19 2.61 7.59
CA LEU A 7 -9.55 1.77 6.44
C LEU A 7 -10.55 2.47 5.52
N ALA A 8 -11.54 3.18 6.07
CA ALA A 8 -12.49 3.97 5.28
C ALA A 8 -11.77 5.08 4.49
N LEU A 9 -10.82 5.79 5.11
CA LEU A 9 -9.98 6.76 4.40
C LEU A 9 -9.09 6.14 3.32
N ALA A 10 -8.59 4.92 3.53
CA ALA A 10 -7.85 4.21 2.49
C ALA A 10 -8.74 3.84 1.30
N VAL A 11 -9.99 3.43 1.53
CA VAL A 11 -10.99 3.15 0.49
C VAL A 11 -11.29 4.40 -0.33
N ASP A 12 -11.51 5.53 0.34
CA ASP A 12 -11.80 6.82 -0.29
C ASP A 12 -10.64 7.31 -1.18
N ARG A 13 -9.41 7.33 -0.64
CA ARG A 13 -8.18 7.69 -1.39
C ARG A 13 -7.94 6.82 -2.63
N GLN A 14 -8.50 5.61 -2.66
CA GLN A 14 -8.34 4.67 -3.76
C GLN A 14 -9.47 4.71 -4.81
N GLY A 15 -10.36 5.70 -4.73
CA GLY A 15 -11.37 5.95 -5.76
C GLY A 15 -12.25 4.73 -6.05
N GLY A 16 -12.58 3.95 -5.01
CA GLY A 16 -13.47 2.82 -5.16
C GLY A 16 -12.82 1.51 -5.64
N ARG A 17 -11.49 1.42 -5.74
CA ARG A 17 -10.77 0.21 -6.20
C ARG A 17 -9.76 -0.31 -5.20
N TYR A 18 -9.52 -1.62 -5.22
CA TYR A 18 -8.43 -2.27 -4.51
C TYR A 18 -7.07 -1.88 -5.09
N LEU A 19 -6.07 -1.65 -4.23
CA LEU A 19 -4.74 -1.20 -4.65
C LEU A 19 -4.08 -2.16 -5.64
N TRP A 20 -4.13 -3.46 -5.33
CA TRP A 20 -3.33 -4.48 -6.01
C TRP A 20 -3.99 -5.13 -7.24
N CYS A 21 -5.25 -5.55 -7.16
CA CYS A 21 -5.92 -6.15 -8.31
C CYS A 21 -6.69 -5.14 -9.18
N GLY A 22 -6.92 -3.92 -8.68
CA GLY A 22 -7.72 -2.90 -9.39
C GLY A 22 -9.22 -3.15 -9.40
N ARG A 23 -9.70 -4.27 -8.86
CA ARG A 23 -11.14 -4.56 -8.77
C ARG A 23 -11.84 -3.53 -7.90
N ARG A 24 -13.11 -3.24 -8.20
CA ARG A 24 -13.92 -2.31 -7.39
C ARG A 24 -14.20 -2.91 -6.02
N PHE A 25 -14.29 -2.07 -4.99
CA PHE A 25 -14.87 -2.48 -3.72
C PHE A 25 -16.33 -2.88 -3.92
N GLY A 26 -16.79 -3.83 -3.12
CA GLY A 26 -18.18 -4.27 -3.13
C GLY A 26 -18.54 -4.92 -1.80
N PRO A 27 -19.84 -5.11 -1.53
CA PRO A 27 -20.31 -5.61 -0.24
C PRO A 27 -19.88 -7.07 0.03
N LEU A 28 -19.67 -7.86 -1.03
CA LEU A 28 -19.33 -9.29 -0.93
C LEU A 28 -17.88 -9.55 -0.59
N ILE A 29 -16.99 -8.63 -0.96
CA ILE A 29 -15.55 -8.75 -0.70
C ILE A 29 -15.19 -7.49 0.06
N PRO A 30 -15.14 -7.53 1.40
CA PRO A 30 -14.83 -6.36 2.21
C PRO A 30 -13.34 -6.01 2.11
N PRO A 31 -12.98 -4.71 2.20
CA PRO A 31 -11.60 -4.30 2.20
C PRO A 31 -10.88 -4.70 3.48
N THR A 32 -9.58 -4.91 3.35
CA THR A 32 -8.66 -5.20 4.45
C THR A 32 -7.57 -4.14 4.50
N THR A 33 -7.09 -3.86 5.71
CA THR A 33 -5.94 -2.96 5.93
C THR A 33 -4.66 -3.61 5.39
N GLU A 34 -4.04 -2.95 4.43
CA GLU A 34 -2.70 -3.23 3.91
C GLU A 34 -1.73 -2.21 4.48
N HIS A 35 -0.49 -2.61 4.80
CA HIS A 35 0.57 -1.66 5.16
C HIS A 35 1.58 -1.58 4.02
N LEU A 36 1.81 -0.37 3.50
CA LEU A 36 2.77 -0.13 2.40
C LEU A 36 4.19 -0.48 2.84
N VAL A 37 4.60 -0.04 4.03
CA VAL A 37 5.76 -0.55 4.76
C VAL A 37 5.27 -1.57 5.77
N PRO A 38 5.67 -2.85 5.65
CA PRO A 38 5.29 -3.89 6.60
C PRO A 38 5.65 -3.52 8.04
N ARG A 39 4.82 -3.95 9.00
CA ARG A 39 5.09 -3.73 10.44
C ARG A 39 6.41 -4.36 10.89
N LEU A 40 6.77 -5.51 10.31
CA LEU A 40 8.06 -6.16 10.56
C LEU A 40 9.25 -5.27 10.17
N GLU A 41 9.05 -4.38 9.19
CA GLU A 41 10.05 -3.39 8.76
C GLU A 41 9.95 -2.05 9.50
N GLY A 42 9.22 -2.03 10.62
CA GLY A 42 9.01 -0.84 11.44
C GLY A 42 7.93 0.10 10.93
N GLY A 43 7.13 -0.34 9.94
CA GLY A 43 6.04 0.44 9.37
C GLY A 43 4.97 0.78 10.43
N PRO A 44 4.66 2.07 10.67
CA PRO A 44 3.68 2.48 11.67
C PRO A 44 2.24 2.24 11.20
N SER A 45 1.31 2.07 12.15
CA SER A 45 -0.13 2.00 11.86
C SER A 45 -0.75 3.40 11.84
N ILE A 46 -0.46 4.13 10.77
CA ILE A 46 -0.93 5.49 10.49
C ILE A 46 -1.60 5.54 9.12
N THR A 47 -2.46 6.53 8.89
CA THR A 47 -3.22 6.68 7.64
C THR A 47 -2.32 6.70 6.40
N ALA A 48 -1.16 7.36 6.47
CA ALA A 48 -0.22 7.43 5.34
C ALA A 48 0.39 6.06 4.97
N ASN A 49 0.55 5.14 5.92
CA ASN A 49 1.13 3.82 5.68
C ASN A 49 0.06 2.76 5.37
N GLU A 50 -1.21 3.06 5.61
CA GLU A 50 -2.31 2.12 5.42
C GLU A 50 -3.03 2.33 4.08
N ALA A 51 -3.28 1.23 3.38
CA ALA A 51 -4.02 1.14 2.13
C ALA A 51 -5.14 0.08 2.24
N ALA A 52 -6.00 0.01 1.24
CA ALA A 52 -7.09 -0.96 1.16
C ALA A 52 -6.81 -2.03 0.09
N ALA A 53 -6.71 -3.28 0.52
CA ALA A 53 -6.53 -4.45 -0.34
C ALA A 53 -7.69 -5.44 -0.16
N CYS A 54 -7.99 -6.23 -1.18
CA CYS A 54 -8.95 -7.33 -1.00
C CYS A 54 -8.28 -8.46 -0.20
N PRO A 55 -9.06 -9.34 0.46
CA PRO A 55 -8.51 -10.41 1.28
C PRO A 55 -7.50 -11.28 0.51
N ARG A 56 -7.80 -11.62 -0.75
CA ARG A 56 -6.89 -12.39 -1.61
C ARG A 56 -5.56 -11.69 -1.86
N CYS A 57 -5.58 -10.41 -2.27
CA CYS A 57 -4.34 -9.69 -2.54
C CYS A 57 -3.49 -9.50 -1.28
N ASN A 58 -4.13 -9.22 -0.14
CA ASN A 58 -3.45 -9.02 1.13
C ASN A 58 -2.83 -10.33 1.64
N ALA A 59 -3.56 -11.45 1.52
CA ALA A 59 -3.05 -12.78 1.86
C ALA A 59 -1.92 -13.23 0.93
N ASP A 60 -2.10 -13.13 -0.40
CA ASP A 60 -1.11 -13.55 -1.40
C ASP A 60 0.20 -12.76 -1.29
N ARG A 61 0.16 -11.48 -0.88
CA ARG A 61 1.36 -10.63 -0.77
C ARG A 61 2.35 -11.20 0.26
N GLY A 62 1.85 -11.64 1.41
CA GLY A 62 2.68 -12.10 2.52
C GLY A 62 3.78 -11.09 2.90
N HIS A 63 5.03 -11.54 2.91
CA HIS A 63 6.20 -10.72 3.19
C HIS A 63 6.82 -10.06 1.94
N THR A 64 6.25 -10.28 0.76
CA THR A 64 6.75 -9.71 -0.50
C THR A 64 6.77 -8.19 -0.42
N GLY A 65 7.89 -7.58 -0.81
CA GLY A 65 8.03 -6.13 -0.88
C GLY A 65 6.96 -5.50 -1.78
N PRO A 66 6.43 -4.31 -1.46
CA PRO A 66 5.29 -3.75 -2.16
C PRO A 66 5.56 -3.44 -3.64
N VAL A 67 6.80 -3.09 -4.02
CA VAL A 67 7.16 -2.89 -5.44
C VAL A 67 7.24 -4.22 -6.20
N ASP A 68 7.86 -5.24 -5.61
CA ASP A 68 7.95 -6.56 -6.21
C ASP A 68 6.56 -7.19 -6.34
N TRP A 69 5.68 -6.93 -5.37
CA TRP A 69 4.29 -7.34 -5.41
C TRP A 69 3.48 -6.60 -6.49
N LEU A 70 3.71 -5.30 -6.67
CA LEU A 70 3.11 -4.54 -7.78
C LEU A 70 3.50 -5.17 -9.13
N ALA A 71 4.77 -5.54 -9.31
CA ALA A 71 5.24 -6.18 -10.54
C ALA A 71 4.53 -7.53 -10.79
N GLN A 72 4.39 -8.36 -9.76
CA GLN A 72 3.62 -9.60 -9.84
C GLN A 72 2.13 -9.37 -10.14
N CYS A 73 1.54 -8.32 -9.57
CA CYS A 73 0.15 -7.96 -9.87
C CYS A 73 -0.03 -7.56 -11.33
N ARG A 74 0.94 -6.82 -11.91
CA ARG A 74 0.93 -6.42 -13.32
C ARG A 74 1.05 -7.60 -14.28
N SER A 75 1.73 -8.68 -13.88
CA SER A 75 1.87 -9.87 -14.72
C SER A 75 0.65 -10.80 -14.68
N ARG A 76 -0.33 -10.56 -13.79
CA ARG A 76 -1.55 -11.37 -13.69
C ARG A 76 -2.57 -10.92 -14.73
N HIS A 77 -3.04 -11.85 -15.57
CA HIS A 77 -4.07 -11.57 -16.56
C HIS A 77 -5.36 -11.05 -15.89
N GLY A 78 -5.92 -9.96 -16.46
CA GLY A 78 -7.15 -9.33 -15.96
C GLY A 78 -6.99 -8.53 -14.66
N TRP A 79 -5.76 -8.26 -14.22
CA TRP A 79 -5.50 -7.37 -13.09
C TRP A 79 -5.09 -5.99 -13.59
N ALA A 80 -5.55 -4.95 -12.90
CA ALA A 80 -5.24 -3.55 -13.22
C ALA A 80 -4.79 -2.82 -11.93
N PRO A 81 -3.63 -3.16 -11.35
CA PRO A 81 -3.13 -2.51 -10.13
C PRO A 81 -3.11 -1.00 -10.29
N GLN A 82 -3.41 -0.28 -9.21
CA GLN A 82 -3.41 1.19 -9.19
C GLN A 82 -1.97 1.72 -9.02
N ALA A 83 -1.12 1.48 -10.02
CA ALA A 83 0.31 1.73 -9.94
C ALA A 83 0.67 3.21 -9.70
N SER A 84 0.01 4.15 -10.41
CA SER A 84 0.24 5.58 -10.22
C SER A 84 -0.13 6.02 -8.81
N LEU A 85 -1.28 5.56 -8.31
CA LEU A 85 -1.71 5.83 -6.93
C LEU A 85 -0.73 5.23 -5.93
N PHE A 86 -0.25 4.00 -6.14
CA PHE A 86 0.75 3.38 -5.27
C PHE A 86 2.01 4.25 -5.15
N ALA A 87 2.53 4.79 -6.26
CA ALA A 87 3.66 5.70 -6.24
C ALA A 87 3.35 6.99 -5.45
N THR A 88 2.16 7.58 -5.64
CA THR A 88 1.70 8.73 -4.85
C THR A 88 1.65 8.41 -3.35
N LEU A 89 1.12 7.24 -2.98
CA LEU A 89 1.04 6.81 -1.58
C LEU A 89 2.42 6.60 -0.94
N LEU A 90 3.38 6.02 -1.68
CA LEU A 90 4.76 5.89 -1.18
C LEU A 90 5.41 7.26 -0.93
N ASN A 91 5.24 8.22 -1.85
CA ASN A 91 5.77 9.58 -1.67
C ASN A 91 5.09 10.31 -0.50
N ALA A 92 3.77 10.15 -0.35
CA ALA A 92 3.04 10.74 0.78
C ALA A 92 3.50 10.16 2.13
N LEU A 93 3.76 8.85 2.18
CA LEU A 93 4.32 8.22 3.37
C LEU A 93 5.73 8.72 3.69
N ASP A 94 6.57 8.92 2.68
CA ASP A 94 7.94 9.43 2.86
C ASP A 94 7.91 10.82 3.50
N ALA A 95 7.08 11.72 2.94
CA ALA A 95 6.87 13.06 3.49
C ALA A 95 6.33 13.04 4.93
N GLU A 96 5.38 12.15 5.23
CA GLU A 96 4.83 12.00 6.59
C GLU A 96 5.91 11.51 7.59
N LEU A 97 6.72 10.52 7.19
CA LEU A 97 7.81 10.01 8.03
C LEU A 97 8.97 11.00 8.18
N ASP A 98 9.16 11.91 7.22
CA ASP A 98 10.07 13.04 7.33
C ASP A 98 9.56 14.08 8.33
N HIS A 99 8.27 14.41 8.26
CA HIS A 99 7.66 15.42 9.13
C HIS A 99 7.58 14.98 10.59
N VAL A 100 7.09 13.76 10.86
CA VAL A 100 6.94 13.24 12.23
C VAL A 100 8.30 12.91 12.87
N GLY A 101 9.30 12.59 12.04
CA GLY A 101 10.57 12.07 12.52
C GLY A 101 10.46 10.66 13.14
N GLY A 102 11.57 10.14 13.66
CA GLY A 102 11.62 8.76 14.16
C GLY A 102 11.57 7.71 13.04
N HIS A 103 11.12 6.50 13.35
CA HIS A 103 10.90 5.41 12.38
C HIS A 103 12.07 5.07 11.43
N ARG A 104 13.33 5.19 11.90
CA ARG A 104 14.56 5.01 11.09
C ARG A 104 14.55 3.72 10.23
N ARG A 105 14.05 2.60 10.78
CA ARG A 105 13.94 1.33 10.04
C ARG A 105 12.96 1.43 8.87
N ALA A 106 11.77 1.98 9.10
CA ALA A 106 10.74 2.14 8.08
C ALA A 106 11.22 3.08 6.97
N LYS A 107 11.85 4.21 7.33
CA LYS A 107 12.41 5.16 6.36
C LYS A 107 13.44 4.50 5.45
N ARG A 108 14.40 3.76 6.03
CA ARG A 108 15.40 3.02 5.24
C ARG A 108 14.76 2.01 4.28
N TYR A 109 13.75 1.28 4.74
CA TYR A 109 13.01 0.35 3.87
C TYR A 109 12.26 1.09 2.75
N LEU A 110 11.55 2.16 3.09
CA LEU A 110 10.75 2.96 2.15
C LEU A 110 11.61 3.61 1.08
N SER A 111 12.76 4.21 1.42
CA SER A 111 13.68 4.77 0.44
C SER A 111 14.14 3.72 -0.59
N GLY A 112 14.34 2.48 -0.15
CA GLY A 112 14.64 1.34 -1.03
C GLY A 112 13.48 0.97 -1.96
N GLN A 113 12.22 1.04 -1.48
CA GLN A 113 11.04 0.85 -2.32
C GLN A 113 10.86 1.99 -3.33
N LEU A 114 11.02 3.24 -2.90
CA LEU A 114 10.91 4.42 -3.77
C LEU A 114 11.91 4.37 -4.93
N ARG A 115 13.17 4.04 -4.64
CA ARG A 115 14.20 3.87 -5.68
C ARG A 115 13.80 2.78 -6.69
N ARG A 116 13.33 1.63 -6.22
CA ARG A 116 12.87 0.55 -7.11
C ARG A 116 11.65 0.96 -7.93
N CYS A 117 10.68 1.63 -7.30
CA CYS A 117 9.46 2.09 -7.97
C CYS A 117 9.78 3.06 -9.11
N ARG A 118 10.72 3.99 -8.92
CA ARG A 118 11.19 4.91 -9.97
C ARG A 118 11.85 4.21 -11.15
N ASN A 119 12.54 3.09 -10.89
CA ASN A 119 13.22 2.31 -11.94
C ASN A 119 12.28 1.29 -12.63
N SER A 120 11.05 1.13 -12.16
CA SER A 120 10.06 0.14 -12.66
C SER A 120 8.80 0.80 -13.24
N GLN A 121 8.82 2.12 -13.41
CA GLN A 121 7.84 2.89 -14.17
C GLN A 121 8.35 3.05 -15.60
#